data_AF-A0A7C4Z414-F1
#
_entry.id   AF-A0A7C4Z414-F1
#
_cell.length_a   1.000
_cell.length_b   1.000
_cell.length_c   1.000
_cell.angle_alpha   90.00
_cell.angle_beta   90.00
_cell.angle_gamma   90.00
#
_symmetry.space_group_name_H-M   'P 1'
#
loop_
_entity.id
_entity.type
_entity.pdbx_description
1 polymer ?
#
loop_
_entity_poly.entity_id
_entity_poly.type
_entity_poly.pdbx_seq_one_letter_code
_entity_poly.pdbx_strand_id
1 'polypeptide(L)' 'MPYLELTPEEHETLQRFLEDCLAELRAEISDTARHGFKDALKHKKQIVMQILGKLKQPAEQAA' A
#
# COMPACT_ATOMS: atom_id res chain seq x y z
N MET A 1 -17.44 8.11 -6.22
CA MET A 1 -16.25 7.43 -5.66
C MET A 1 -16.18 7.74 -4.18
N PRO A 2 -15.69 6.83 -3.33
CA PRO A 2 -15.38 7.17 -1.94
C PRO A 2 -14.27 8.23 -1.91
N TYR A 3 -14.45 9.25 -1.07
CA TYR A 3 -13.49 10.32 -0.83
C TYR A 3 -13.07 10.26 0.63
N LEU A 4 -11.77 10.43 0.89
CA LEU A 4 -11.18 10.34 2.22
C LEU A 4 -10.26 11.54 2.41
N GLU A 5 -10.60 12.41 3.36
CA GLU A 5 -9.73 13.50 3.79
C GLU A 5 -8.79 12.98 4.87
N LEU A 6 -7.51 13.32 4.73
CA LEU A 6 -6.48 13.00 5.70
C LEU A 6 -5.81 14.31 6.11
N THR A 7 -5.66 14.51 7.40
CA THR A 7 -4.72 15.49 7.94
C THR A 7 -3.29 15.13 7.53
N PRO A 8 -2.33 16.08 7.58
CA PRO A 8 -0.92 15.77 7.29
C PRO A 8 -0.36 14.62 8.15
N GLU A 9 -0.76 14.55 9.41
CA GLU A 9 -0.34 13.48 10.34
C GLU A 9 -0.94 12.12 9.95
N GLU A 10 -2.23 12.06 9.61
CA GLU A 10 -2.87 10.84 9.14
C GLU A 10 -2.30 10.37 7.79
N HIS A 11 -1.99 11.31 6.91
CA HIS A 11 -1.35 11.03 5.62
C HIS A 11 0.03 10.37 5.83
N GLU A 12 0.87 10.99 6.65
CA GLU A 12 2.20 10.45 6.97
C GLU A 12 2.11 9.10 7.68
N THR A 13 1.21 8.97 8.64
CA THR A 13 0.98 7.73 9.39
C THR A 13 0.52 6.60 8.47
N LEU A 14 -0.45 6.88 7.59
CA LEU A 14 -0.95 5.91 6.62
C LEU A 14 0.14 5.52 5.62
N GLN A 15 0.95 6.48 5.16
CA GLN A 15 2.05 6.21 4.25
C GLN A 15 3.05 5.23 4.88
N ARG A 16 3.50 5.50 6.12
CA ARG A 16 4.43 4.63 6.86
C ARG A 16 3.83 3.24 7.08
N PHE A 17 2.58 3.18 7.52
CA PHE A 17 1.87 1.91 7.72
C PHE A 17 1.83 1.05 6.45
N LEU A 18 1.55 1.66 5.29
CA LEU A 18 1.53 0.93 4.02
C LEU A 18 2.93 0.50 3.57
N GLU A 19 3.97 1.28 3.88
CA GLU A 19 5.37 0.89 3.62
C GLU A 19 5.79 -0.31 4.46
N ASP A 20 5.45 -0.33 5.74
CA ASP A 20 5.70 -1.46 6.65
C ASP A 20 4.93 -2.70 6.18
N CYS A 21 3.66 -2.54 5.82
CA CYS A 21 2.85 -3.62 5.25
C CYS A 21 3.47 -4.21 3.97
N LEU A 22 4.09 -3.38 3.12
CA LEU A 22 4.80 -3.87 1.93
C LEU A 22 6.06 -4.66 2.29
N ALA A 23 6.77 -4.28 3.35
CA ALA A 23 7.93 -5.03 3.83
C ALA A 23 7.50 -6.43 4.34
N GLU A 24 6.45 -6.49 5.16
CA GLU A 24 5.88 -7.74 5.65
C GLU A 24 5.40 -8.65 4.51
N LEU A 25 4.66 -8.08 3.53
CA LEU A 25 4.21 -8.84 2.37
C LEU A 25 5.37 -9.40 1.53
N ARG A 26 6.49 -8.68 1.43
CA ARG A 26 7.69 -9.19 0.73
C ARG A 26 8.33 -10.36 1.46
N ALA A 27 8.39 -10.31 2.79
CA ALA A 27 8.88 -11.42 3.61
C ALA A 27 7.97 -12.64 3.42
N GLU A 28 6.66 -12.47 3.64
CA GLU A 28 5.68 -13.56 3.53
C GLU A 28 5.65 -14.19 2.13
N ILE A 29 5.75 -13.40 1.06
CA ILE A 29 5.84 -13.93 -0.32
C ILE A 29 7.09 -14.80 -0.50
N SER A 30 8.20 -14.40 0.10
CA SER A 30 9.47 -15.13 0.03
C SER A 30 9.35 -16.48 0.73
N ASP A 31 8.74 -16.48 1.91
CA ASP A 31 8.59 -17.66 2.78
C ASP A 31 7.46 -18.60 2.33
N THR A 32 6.50 -18.11 1.55
CA THR A 32 5.38 -18.91 1.05
C THR A 32 5.78 -19.86 -0.08
N ALA A 33 5.69 -21.16 0.18
CA ALA A 33 5.85 -22.24 -0.81
C ALA A 33 4.55 -22.59 -1.56
N ARG A 34 3.37 -22.31 -0.98
CA ARG A 34 2.08 -22.63 -1.61
C ARG A 34 1.74 -21.64 -2.72
N HIS A 35 1.87 -22.06 -3.97
CA HIS A 35 1.68 -21.20 -5.16
C HIS A 35 0.39 -20.36 -5.15
N GLY A 36 -0.78 -20.96 -4.92
CA GLY A 36 -2.04 -20.21 -4.92
C GLY A 36 -2.15 -19.16 -3.80
N PHE A 37 -1.55 -19.42 -2.64
CA PHE A 37 -1.49 -18.44 -1.55
C PHE A 37 -0.48 -17.32 -1.88
N LYS A 38 0.65 -17.67 -2.49
CA LYS A 38 1.66 -16.73 -2.97
C LYS A 38 1.09 -15.73 -3.97
N ASP A 39 0.20 -16.16 -4.87
CA ASP A 39 -0.42 -15.27 -5.85
C ASP A 39 -1.41 -14.29 -5.21
N ALA A 40 -2.17 -14.73 -4.19
CA ALA A 40 -3.00 -13.82 -3.39
C ALA A 40 -2.16 -12.76 -2.67
N LEU A 41 -1.00 -13.13 -2.11
CA LEU A 41 -0.08 -12.19 -1.47
C LEU A 41 0.52 -11.18 -2.46
N LYS A 42 0.91 -11.62 -3.66
CA LYS A 42 1.37 -10.72 -4.74
C LYS A 42 0.28 -9.73 -5.15
N HIS A 43 -0.97 -10.20 -5.26
CA HIS A 43 -2.09 -9.34 -5.58
C HIS A 43 -2.33 -8.28 -4.50
N LYS A 44 -2.32 -8.68 -3.22
CA LYS A 44 -2.40 -7.75 -2.09
C LYS A 44 -1.26 -6.72 -2.11
N LYS A 45 -0.02 -7.15 -2.35
CA LYS A 45 1.14 -6.26 -2.51
C LYS A 45 0.92 -5.24 -3.63
N GLN A 46 0.38 -5.67 -4.77
CA GLN A 46 0.10 -4.77 -5.89
C GLN A 46 -0.94 -3.69 -5.53
N ILE A 47 -2.03 -4.07 -4.85
CA ILE A 47 -3.04 -3.11 -4.39
C ILE A 47 -2.42 -2.08 -3.43
N VAL A 48 -1.65 -2.53 -2.44
CA VAL A 48 -0.99 -1.64 -1.47
C VAL A 48 -0.01 -0.69 -2.17
N MET A 49 0.77 -1.18 -3.15
CA MET A 49 1.65 -0.32 -3.96
C MET A 49 0.88 0.76 -4.74
N GLN A 50 -0.30 0.42 -5.29
CA GLN A 50 -1.14 1.38 -6.00
C GLN A 50 -1.71 2.45 -5.05
N ILE A 51 -2.14 2.06 -3.85
CA ILE A 51 -2.63 3.01 -2.83
C ILE A 51 -1.50 3.94 -2.39
N LEU A 52 -0.33 3.38 -2.07
CA LEU A 52 0.84 4.15 -1.67
C LEU A 52 1.30 5.11 -2.77
N GLY A 53 1.24 4.68 -4.04
CA GLY A 53 1.52 5.54 -5.18
C GLY A 53 0.61 6.76 -5.22
N LYS A 54 -0.70 6.58 -5.00
CA LYS A 54 -1.67 7.67 -4.94
C LYS A 54 -1.42 8.62 -3.76
N LEU A 55 -1.02 8.08 -2.60
CA LEU A 55 -0.70 8.89 -1.42
C LEU A 55 0.58 9.73 -1.61
N LYS A 56 1.57 9.21 -2.33
CA LYS A 56 2.85 9.89 -2.56
C LYS A 56 2.82 10.94 -3.68
N GLN A 57 1.76 10.97 -4.49
CA GLN A 57 1.62 12.02 -5.49
C GLN A 57 1.38 13.36 -4.75
N PRO A 58 2.19 14.41 -5.03
CA PRO A 58 1.88 15.74 -4.55
C PRO A 58 0.45 16.08 -4.93
N ALA A 59 -0.29 16.75 -4.03
CA ALA A 59 -1.61 17.30 -4.33
C ALA A 59 -1.51 18.48 -5.33
N GLU A 60 -0.80 18.31 -6.44
CA GLU A 60 -0.83 19.22 -7.58
C GLU A 60 -1.90 18.71 -8.56
N GLN A 61 -3.15 19.07 -8.27
CA GLN A 61 -4.26 19.28 -9.22
C GLN A 61 -5.56 19.47 -8.43
N ALA A 62 -5.64 20.58 -7.69
CA ALA A 62 -6.89 21.18 -7.25
C ALA A 62 -6.70 22.70 -7.26
N ALA A 63 -6.53 23.25 -8.46
CA ALA A 63 -6.62 24.68 -8.76
C ALA A 63 -7.81 24.89 -9.71
#